data_AF-A0A7J7IS43-F1
#
_entry.id   AF-A0A7J7IS43-F1
#
_cell.length_a   1.000
_cell.length_b   1.000
_cell.length_c   1.000
_cell.angle_alpha   90.00
_cell.angle_beta   90.00
_cell.angle_gamma   90.00
#
_symmetry.space_group_name_H-M   'P 1'
#
loop_
_entity.id
_entity.type
_entity.pdbx_description
1 polymer ?
#
loop_
_entity_poly.entity_id
_entity_poly.type
_entity_poly.pdbx_seq_one_letter_code
_entity_poly.pdbx_strand_id
1 'polypeptide(L)' 'MGAYRYVSELWRKKQSDVMRFLLRVRSWQYRQLNVVHRVPKSTRPDRARRLGYKSKQGLIFPRLSLCCSILMVN' A
#
# COMPACT_ATOMS: atom_id res chain seq x y z
N MET A 1 -20.63 10.90 -5.88
CA MET A 1 -19.83 10.13 -4.89
C MET A 1 -18.81 9.28 -5.65
N GLY A 2 -17.52 9.59 -5.57
CA GLY A 2 -16.50 8.87 -6.36
C GLY A 2 -15.92 7.64 -5.66
N ALA A 3 -15.47 6.65 -6.42
CA ALA A 3 -14.87 5.40 -5.93
C ALA A 3 -13.76 5.60 -4.86
N TYR A 4 -13.01 6.70 -4.95
CA TYR A 4 -11.92 7.01 -4.01
C TYR A 4 -12.39 7.28 -2.57
N ARG A 5 -13.65 7.68 -2.37
CA ARG A 5 -14.23 7.88 -1.04
C ARG A 5 -14.40 6.54 -0.33
N TYR A 6 -14.98 5.55 -1.00
CA TYR A 6 -15.14 4.19 -0.48
C TYR A 6 -13.79 3.52 -0.19
N VAL A 7 -12.81 3.67 -1.08
CA VAL A 7 -11.45 3.17 -0.85
C VAL A 7 -10.83 3.83 0.39
N SER A 8 -11.01 5.14 0.56
CA SER A 8 -10.52 5.85 1.76
C SER A 8 -11.18 5.35 3.05
N GLU A 9 -12.48 5.05 3.00
CA GLU A 9 -13.26 4.53 4.14
C GLU A 9 -12.84 3.10 4.50
N LEU A 10 -12.62 2.23 3.51
CA LEU A 10 -12.08 0.88 3.72
C LEU A 10 -10.72 0.91 4.42
N TRP A 11 -9.82 1.81 4.00
CA TRP A 11 -8.49 1.95 4.63
C TRP A 11 -8.53 2.57 6.03
N ARG A 12 -9.62 3.24 6.43
CA ARG A 12 -9.83 3.67 7.82
C ARG A 12 -10.21 2.48 8.71
N LYS A 13 -10.95 1.50 8.19
CA LYS A 13 -11.39 0.29 8.91
C LYS A 13 -10.45 -0.92 8.68
N LYS A 14 -9.20 -0.81 9.14
CA LYS A 14 -8.17 -1.87 8.96
C LYS A 14 -8.46 -3.18 9.70
N GLN A 15 -9.31 -3.15 10.73
CA GLN A 15 -9.66 -4.31 11.54
C GLN A 15 -10.59 -5.29 10.82
N SER A 16 -11.28 -4.84 9.76
CA SER A 16 -12.16 -5.70 8.96
C SER A 16 -11.42 -6.93 8.42
N ASP A 17 -12.08 -8.07 8.39
CA ASP A 17 -11.51 -9.35 7.98
C ASP A 17 -10.94 -9.29 6.55
N VAL A 18 -11.62 -8.55 5.66
CA VAL A 18 -11.16 -8.30 4.29
C VAL A 18 -9.81 -7.58 4.28
N MET A 19 -9.63 -6.51 5.06
CA MET A 19 -8.37 -5.78 5.08
C MET A 19 -7.25 -6.56 5.77
N ARG A 20 -7.57 -7.30 6.84
CA ARG A 20 -6.60 -8.19 7.50
C ARG A 20 -6.09 -9.27 6.56
N PHE A 21 -6.98 -9.91 5.81
CA PHE A 21 -6.61 -10.91 4.81
C PHE A 21 -5.72 -10.31 3.72
N LEU A 22 -6.11 -9.17 3.15
CA LEU A 22 -5.33 -8.49 2.10
C LEU A 22 -3.94 -8.06 2.59
N LEU A 23 -3.82 -7.58 3.82
CA LEU A 23 -2.54 -7.17 4.40
C LEU A 23 -1.63 -8.36 4.69
N ARG A 24 -2.17 -9.50 5.12
CA ARG A 24 -1.41 -10.74 5.33
C ARG A 24 -0.81 -11.29 4.04
N VAL A 25 -1.60 -11.34 2.97
CA VAL A 25 -1.11 -11.81 1.66
C VAL A 25 -0.03 -10.86 1.12
N ARG A 26 -0.25 -9.53 1.25
CA ARG A 26 0.72 -8.53 0.77
C ARG A 26 2.01 -8.51 1.57
N SER A 27 1.97 -8.67 2.89
CA SER A 27 3.19 -8.72 3.70
C SER A 27 4.05 -9.93 3.34
N TRP A 28 3.44 -11.07 3.00
CA TRP A 28 4.16 -12.21 2.47
C TRP A 28 4.84 -11.92 1.13
N GLN A 29 4.13 -11.31 0.17
CA GLN A 29 4.72 -10.93 -1.12
C GLN A 29 5.88 -9.93 -0.96
N TYR A 30 5.78 -8.99 -0.02
CA TYR A 30 6.82 -7.98 0.20
C TYR A 30 8.09 -8.55 0.86
N ARG A 31 8.00 -9.67 1.57
CA ARG A 31 9.20 -10.35 2.11
C ARG A 31 10.09 -10.97 1.03
N GLN A 32 9.52 -11.30 -0.13
CA GLN A 32 10.26 -11.88 -1.26
C GLN A 32 10.91 -10.82 -2.16
N LEU A 33 10.52 -9.55 -2.00
CA LEU A 33 11.00 -8.45 -2.83
C LEU A 33 12.18 -7.73 -2.17
N ASN A 34 13.03 -7.13 -2.99
CA ASN A 34 14.19 -6.36 -2.53
C ASN A 34 13.76 -5.13 -1.69
N VAL A 35 14.66 -4.67 -0.81
CA VAL A 35 14.45 -3.53 0.11
C VAL A 35 13.94 -2.29 -0.61
N VAL A 36 14.47 -2.01 -1.81
CA VAL A 36 14.01 -0.93 -2.69
C VAL A 36 13.50 -1.55 -3.99
N HIS A 37 12.18 -1.54 -4.17
CA HIS A 37 11.55 -2.06 -5.38
C HIS A 37 10.72 -0.97 -6.07
N ARG A 38 10.94 -0.79 -7.38
CA ARG A 38 10.17 0.15 -8.20
C ARG A 38 8.85 -0.47 -8.61
N VAL A 39 7.71 0.19 -8.33
CA VAL A 39 6.41 -0.34 -8.69
C VAL A 39 5.73 0.53 -9.74
N PRO A 40 5.15 -0.05 -10.81
CA PRO A 40 4.51 0.72 -11.88
C PRO A 40 3.24 1.46 -11.42
N LYS A 41 2.54 0.94 -10.39
CA LYS A 41 1.30 1.53 -9.86
C LYS A 41 1.30 1.52 -8.32
N SER A 42 0.73 2.57 -7.73
CA SER A 42 0.60 2.66 -6.27
C SER A 42 -0.43 1.65 -5.75
N THR A 43 -0.15 1.04 -4.60
CA THR A 43 -1.10 0.13 -3.91
C THR A 43 -2.36 0.85 -3.44
N ARG A 44 -2.21 2.16 -3.19
CA ARG A 44 -3.24 3.01 -2.60
C ARG A 44 -3.37 4.31 -3.42
N PRO A 45 -4.18 4.30 -4.50
CA PRO A 45 -4.30 5.44 -5.41
C PRO A 45 -5.02 6.65 -4.80
N ASP A 46 -5.91 6.45 -3.83
CA ASP A 46 -6.59 7.52 -3.10
C ASP A 46 -5.61 8.39 -2.29
N ARG A 47 -4.71 7.75 -1.54
CA ARG A 47 -3.70 8.47 -0.76
C ARG A 47 -2.61 9.05 -1.64
N ALA A 48 -2.18 8.32 -2.67
CA ALA A 48 -1.18 8.82 -3.62
C ALA A 48 -1.65 10.14 -4.25
N ARG A 49 -2.91 10.23 -4.72
CA ARG A 49 -3.44 11.47 -5.30
C ARG A 49 -3.50 12.64 -4.31
N ARG A 50 -3.85 12.36 -3.04
CA ARG A 50 -3.84 13.40 -1.99
C ARG A 50 -2.43 13.94 -1.73
N LEU A 51 -1.42 13.09 -1.87
CA LEU A 51 0.00 13.47 -1.78
C LEU A 51 0.54 14.11 -3.07
N GLY A 52 -0.30 14.36 -4.07
CA GLY A 52 0.10 15.01 -5.32
C GLY A 52 0.61 14.04 -6.40
N TYR A 53 0.52 12.73 -6.21
CA TYR A 53 0.88 11.76 -7.25
C TYR A 53 -0.03 11.91 -8.47
N LYS A 54 0.59 12.15 -9.63
CA LYS A 54 -0.05 12.10 -10.94
C LYS A 54 0.58 10.98 -11.76
N SER A 55 -0.24 10.17 -12.43
CA SER A 55 0.21 9.12 -13.34
C SER A 55 0.68 9.73 -14.66
N LYS A 56 1.86 10.35 -14.64
CA LYS A 56 2.58 10.82 -15.82
C LYS A 56 3.90 10.05 -15.94
N GLN A 57 4.41 9.92 -17.16
CA GLN A 57 5.73 9.33 -17.41
C GLN A 57 6.80 10.17 -16.69
N GLY A 58 7.79 9.52 -16.08
CA GLY A 58 8.84 10.16 -15.28
C GLY A 58 8.60 10.23 -13.77
N LEU A 59 7.39 9.94 -13.28
CA LEU A 59 7.08 9.94 -11.84
C LEU A 59 7.12 8.51 -11.27
N ILE A 60 8.19 8.21 -10.53
CA ILE A 60 8.48 6.86 -10.02
C ILE A 60 7.91 6.69 -8.61
N PHE A 61 7.24 5.56 -8.35
CA PHE A 61 6.77 5.19 -7.02
C PHE A 61 7.64 4.06 -6.45
N PRO A 62 8.69 4.37 -5.66
CA PRO A 62 9.46 3.36 -4.98
C PRO A 62 8.66 2.79 -3.80
N ARG A 63 8.81 1.49 -3.57
CA ARG A 63 8.42 0.85 -2.31
C ARG A 63 9.68 0.58 -1.51
N LEU A 64 9.66 1.03 -0.26
CA LEU A 64 10.72 0.79 0.71
C LEU A 64 10.21 -0.23 1.72
N SER A 65 10.86 -1.39 1.77
CA SER A 65 10.67 -2.37 2.84
C SER A 65 11.71 -2.07 3.92
N LEU A 66 11.33 -1.32 4.95
CA LEU A 66 12.17 -1.18 6.13
C LEU A 66 12.12 -2.51 6.89
N CYS A 67 13.30 -3.06 7.24
CA CYS A 67 13.42 -4.28 8.03
C CYS A 67 12.54 -4.15 9.28
N CYS A 68 11.46 -4.94 9.31
CA CYS A 68 10.49 -4.90 10.37
C CYS A 68 10.87 -5.96 11.40
N SER A 69 11.83 -5.64 12.26
CA SER A 69 12.23 -6.52 13.36
C SER A 69 11.19 -6.58 14.49
N ILE A 70 10.09 -5.79 14.44
CA ILE A 70 9.31 -5.44 15.64
C ILE A 70 7.78 -5.70 15.54
N LEU A 71 7.20 -6.07 14.39
CA LEU A 71 5.72 -6.14 14.26
C LEU A 71 5.16 -7.45 13.66
N MET A 72 5.80 -8.58 13.97
CA MET A 72 5.17 -9.91 13.83
C MET A 72 5.11 -10.69 15.15
N VAL A 73 5.16 -9.99 16.30
CA VAL A 73 4.76 -10.54 17.61
C VAL A 73 3.62 -9.67 18.13
N ASN A 74 2.44 -10.28 18.26
CA ASN A 74 1.09 -9.73 18.51
C ASN A 74 0.26 -9.38 17.26
#